data_AF-A0A357KNU2-F1
#
_entry.id   AF-A0A357KNU2-F1
#
_cell.length_a   1.000
_cell.length_b   1.000
_cell.length_c   1.000
_cell.angle_alpha   90.00
_cell.angle_beta   90.00
_cell.angle_gamma   90.00
#
_symmetry.space_group_name_H-M   'P 1'
#
loop_
_entity.id
_entity.type
_entity.pdbx_description
1 polymer ?
#
loop_
_entity_poly.entity_id
_entity_poly.type
_entity_poly.pdbx_seq_one_letter_code
_entity_poly.pdbx_strand_id
1 'polypeptide(L)'
;MGTGRLNSPYKSSTVKWDPFLATFMQARGNEGVTAAGHNGYVENVVAYANKFGKAKFVAAIGLDESNDNPKDRDTDADHALTASVNMPVGPVEMALAYVNTAGIGTGVDGTSDIAAIKLGAKYKTGPLTLAGQYETVEVGGNAAFDQIFFTGSYKVSANTFSLSYGTGIPD
;
A
#
# COMPACT_ATOMS: atom_id res chain seq x y z
N MET A 1 -9.99 -0.14 -17.34
CA MET A 1 -9.52 -1.53 -17.21
C MET A 1 -8.14 -1.58 -17.84
N GLY A 2 -7.15 -2.09 -17.14
CA GLY A 2 -5.78 -2.21 -17.63
C GLY A 2 -5.22 -3.54 -17.16
N THR A 3 -4.43 -4.18 -18.03
CA THR A 3 -3.78 -5.47 -17.79
C THR A 3 -2.27 -5.25 -17.81
N GLY A 4 -1.55 -5.80 -16.82
CA GLY A 4 -0.10 -5.69 -16.73
C GLY A 4 0.42 -5.62 -15.29
N ARG A 5 1.73 -5.40 -15.14
CA ARG A 5 2.40 -5.26 -13.84
C ARG A 5 2.10 -3.90 -13.23
N LEU A 6 1.36 -3.86 -12.12
CA LEU A 6 0.92 -2.62 -11.48
C LEU A 6 1.45 -2.51 -10.05
N ASN A 7 1.80 -1.28 -9.64
CA ASN A 7 1.96 -0.98 -8.21
C ASN A 7 0.61 -1.24 -7.52
N SER A 8 0.62 -1.98 -6.42
CA SER A 8 -0.61 -2.30 -5.69
C SER A 8 -1.39 -1.03 -5.31
N PRO A 9 -2.73 -1.00 -5.48
CA PRO A 9 -3.60 0.02 -4.89
C PRO A 9 -3.26 0.31 -3.44
N TYR A 10 -2.94 -0.73 -2.68
CA TYR A 10 -2.43 -0.66 -1.32
C TYR A 10 -1.26 0.30 -1.11
N LYS A 11 -0.22 0.21 -1.94
CA LYS A 11 0.93 1.14 -1.94
C LYS A 11 0.53 2.51 -2.44
N SER A 12 -0.18 2.57 -3.57
CA SER A 12 -0.45 3.82 -4.28
C SER A 12 -1.33 4.81 -3.50
N SER A 13 -2.09 4.32 -2.51
CA SER A 13 -3.02 5.08 -1.67
C SER A 13 -2.35 6.21 -0.88
N THR A 14 -1.15 6.00 -0.34
CA THR A 14 -0.48 6.96 0.54
C THR A 14 0.99 7.21 0.17
N VAL A 15 1.57 6.46 -0.77
CA VAL A 15 3.00 6.59 -1.15
C VAL A 15 3.37 8.01 -1.57
N LYS A 16 2.44 8.72 -2.21
CA LYS A 16 2.61 10.11 -2.68
C LYS A 16 2.58 11.16 -1.57
N TRP A 17 2.30 10.77 -0.33
CA TRP A 17 2.25 11.69 0.80
C TRP A 17 3.64 11.92 1.42
N ASP A 18 4.60 11.01 1.19
CA ASP A 18 5.97 11.17 1.66
C ASP A 18 6.78 12.08 0.71
N PRO A 19 7.24 13.26 1.15
CA PRO A 19 8.06 14.16 0.33
C PRO A 19 9.45 13.59 0.03
N PHE A 20 9.89 12.57 0.78
CA PHE A 20 11.17 11.89 0.58
C PHE A 20 11.03 10.58 -0.20
N LEU A 21 9.87 10.34 -0.82
CA LEU A 21 9.64 9.17 -1.66
C LEU A 21 10.79 8.96 -2.66
N ALA A 22 11.30 7.72 -2.72
CA ALA A 22 12.42 7.30 -3.57
C ALA A 22 13.77 7.95 -3.25
N THR A 23 13.97 8.41 -2.01
CA THR A 23 15.28 8.89 -1.51
C THR A 23 15.74 8.07 -0.31
N PHE A 24 17.03 8.17 0.05
CA PHE A 24 17.55 7.54 1.27
C PHE A 24 16.93 8.10 2.56
N MET A 25 16.27 9.26 2.51
CA MET A 25 15.60 9.90 3.64
C MET A 25 14.14 9.45 3.80
N GLN A 26 13.67 8.52 2.97
CA GLN A 26 12.33 7.98 3.07
C GLN A 26 12.17 7.23 4.41
N ALA A 27 11.40 7.79 5.34
CA ALA A 27 11.14 7.16 6.64
C ALA A 27 10.34 5.85 6.52
N ARG A 28 9.78 5.60 5.33
CA ARG A 28 9.11 4.35 4.95
C ARG A 28 10.08 3.33 4.36
N GLY A 29 11.36 3.33 4.73
CA GLY A 29 12.39 2.41 4.21
C GLY A 29 13.27 1.75 5.27
N ASN A 30 13.24 2.23 6.52
CA ASN A 30 14.26 1.89 7.53
C ASN A 30 13.79 0.93 8.64
N GLU A 31 12.48 0.66 8.79
CA GLU A 31 11.95 -0.24 9.84
C GLU A 31 10.70 -1.02 9.39
N GLY A 32 10.80 -1.82 8.31
CA GLY A 32 9.70 -2.73 7.96
C GLY A 32 8.56 -2.09 7.17
N VAL A 33 8.87 -1.64 5.96
CA VAL A 33 7.84 -1.49 4.93
C VAL A 33 7.48 -2.90 4.46
N THR A 34 6.24 -3.32 4.70
CA THR A 34 5.68 -4.57 4.19
C THR A 34 6.23 -4.95 2.81
N ALA A 35 7.07 -6.00 2.78
CA ALA A 35 7.57 -6.57 1.53
C ALA A 35 6.43 -6.90 0.56
N ALA A 36 5.25 -7.23 1.10
CA ALA A 36 4.04 -7.62 0.37
C ALA A 36 3.20 -6.50 -0.25
N GLY A 37 3.46 -5.25 0.09
CA GLY A 37 2.61 -4.14 -0.34
C GLY A 37 3.41 -3.02 -0.95
N HIS A 38 4.47 -2.59 -0.27
CA HIS A 38 5.20 -1.38 -0.58
C HIS A 38 6.32 -1.55 -1.60
N ASN A 39 6.73 -2.76 -1.93
CA ASN A 39 7.67 -3.03 -3.03
C ASN A 39 7.20 -4.13 -4.00
N GLY A 40 6.06 -4.75 -3.69
CA GLY A 40 5.43 -5.76 -4.52
C GLY A 40 4.76 -5.14 -5.75
N TYR A 41 4.98 -5.79 -6.88
CA TYR A 41 4.11 -5.64 -8.03
C TYR A 41 3.19 -6.85 -8.05
N VAL A 42 1.92 -6.63 -8.37
CA VAL A 42 1.05 -7.76 -8.68
C VAL A 42 1.17 -7.99 -10.19
N GLU A 43 1.46 -9.22 -10.59
CA GLU A 43 1.52 -9.66 -11.99
C GLU A 43 0.15 -10.23 -12.41
N ASN A 44 -0.14 -10.33 -13.71
CA ASN A 44 -1.42 -10.82 -14.24
C ASN A 44 -2.67 -10.18 -13.59
N VAL A 45 -2.66 -8.86 -13.50
CA VAL A 45 -3.68 -8.11 -12.76
C VAL A 45 -4.83 -7.66 -13.64
N VAL A 46 -6.05 -7.88 -13.16
CA VAL A 46 -7.23 -7.14 -13.59
C VAL A 46 -7.47 -6.00 -12.61
N ALA A 47 -7.28 -4.76 -13.07
CA ALA A 47 -7.50 -3.57 -12.26
C ALA A 47 -8.77 -2.80 -12.64
N TYR A 48 -9.52 -2.41 -11.62
CA TYR A 48 -10.66 -1.50 -11.69
C TYR A 48 -10.34 -0.20 -10.96
N ALA A 49 -10.61 0.93 -11.60
CA ALA A 49 -10.47 2.24 -10.98
C ALA A 49 -11.68 3.09 -11.34
N ASN A 50 -12.31 3.70 -10.34
CA ASN A 50 -13.44 4.59 -10.54
C ASN A 50 -13.42 5.74 -9.51
N LYS A 51 -14.15 6.81 -9.82
CA LYS A 51 -14.41 7.92 -8.92
C LYS A 51 -15.90 7.98 -8.60
N PHE A 52 -16.23 7.81 -7.33
CA PHE A 52 -17.59 7.96 -6.82
C PHE A 52 -17.69 9.34 -6.15
N GLY A 53 -18.08 10.34 -6.94
CA GLY A 53 -18.04 11.73 -6.51
C GLY A 53 -16.62 12.16 -6.15
N LYS A 54 -16.38 12.47 -4.87
CA LYS A 54 -15.05 12.86 -4.35
C LYS A 54 -14.17 11.66 -4.04
N ALA A 55 -14.74 10.48 -3.78
CA ALA A 55 -13.97 9.28 -3.46
C ALA A 55 -13.35 8.68 -4.72
N LYS A 56 -12.07 8.31 -4.64
CA LYS A 56 -11.35 7.55 -5.65
C LYS A 56 -11.22 6.13 -5.14
N PHE A 57 -11.78 5.16 -5.86
CA PHE A 57 -11.68 3.75 -5.55
C PHE A 57 -10.81 3.06 -6.60
N VAL A 58 -9.89 2.23 -6.14
CA VAL A 58 -9.06 1.39 -7.01
C VAL A 58 -8.98 0.01 -6.39
N ALA A 59 -9.29 -1.01 -7.16
CA ALA A 59 -9.12 -2.40 -6.79
C ALA A 59 -8.37 -3.15 -7.89
N ALA A 60 -7.62 -4.16 -7.50
CA ALA A 60 -6.90 -5.05 -8.39
C ALA A 60 -6.97 -6.46 -7.82
N ILE A 61 -7.13 -7.42 -8.72
CA ILE A 61 -6.98 -8.85 -8.45
C ILE A 61 -5.84 -9.37 -9.31
N GLY A 62 -4.85 -10.01 -8.70
CA GLY A 62 -3.84 -10.82 -9.37
C GLY A 62 -4.36 -12.24 -9.49
N LEU A 63 -4.33 -12.77 -10.70
CA LEU A 63 -4.72 -14.15 -10.98
C LEU A 63 -3.46 -15.01 -10.99
N ASP A 64 -3.46 -16.07 -10.18
CA ASP A 64 -2.52 -17.16 -10.38
C ASP A 64 -3.03 -18.04 -11.52
N GLU A 65 -2.17 -18.26 -12.51
CA GLU A 65 -2.42 -19.17 -13.64
C GLU A 65 -1.43 -20.36 -13.59
N SER A 66 -0.65 -20.47 -12.52
CA SER A 66 0.28 -21.57 -12.33
C SER A 66 -0.46 -22.85 -11.95
N ASN A 67 0.24 -23.96 -12.14
CA ASN A 67 -0.27 -25.29 -11.87
C ASN A 67 0.85 -25.95 -11.08
N ASP A 68 0.87 -25.75 -9.77
CA ASP A 68 2.06 -26.04 -8.96
C ASP A 68 2.35 -27.55 -8.80
N ASN A 69 1.49 -28.42 -9.34
CA ASN A 69 1.72 -29.86 -9.37
C ASN A 69 1.40 -30.48 -10.74
N PRO A 70 2.39 -30.98 -11.52
CA PRO A 70 2.12 -31.66 -12.79
C PRO A 70 1.36 -33.00 -12.65
N LYS A 71 1.08 -33.45 -11.41
CA LYS A 71 0.32 -34.67 -11.10
C LYS A 71 -1.13 -34.41 -10.70
N ASP A 72 -1.46 -33.22 -10.20
CA ASP A 72 -2.82 -32.81 -9.86
C ASP A 72 -3.21 -31.67 -10.78
N ARG A 73 -4.27 -31.88 -11.59
CA ARG A 73 -4.77 -30.85 -12.52
C ARG A 73 -5.63 -29.79 -11.81
N ASP A 74 -5.44 -29.62 -10.51
CA ASP A 74 -6.15 -28.62 -9.74
C ASP A 74 -5.40 -27.30 -9.86
N THR A 75 -6.07 -26.31 -10.44
CA THR A 75 -5.70 -24.91 -10.29
C THR A 75 -5.83 -24.55 -8.82
N ASP A 76 -4.72 -24.19 -8.18
CA ASP A 76 -4.72 -23.45 -6.94
C ASP A 76 -5.50 -22.15 -7.16
N ALA A 77 -6.57 -21.95 -6.39
CA ALA A 77 -7.42 -20.77 -6.48
C ALA A 77 -6.77 -19.55 -5.79
N ASP A 78 -5.45 -19.46 -5.85
CA ASP A 78 -4.65 -18.48 -5.16
C ASP A 78 -4.75 -17.16 -5.92
N HIS A 79 -5.30 -16.15 -5.25
CA HIS A 79 -5.67 -14.88 -5.87
C HIS A 79 -5.27 -13.72 -4.96
N ALA A 80 -4.36 -12.88 -5.43
CA ALA A 80 -3.96 -11.68 -4.71
C ALA A 80 -5.04 -10.61 -4.87
N LEU A 81 -5.60 -10.11 -3.78
CA LEU A 81 -6.58 -9.02 -3.77
C LEU A 81 -5.95 -7.75 -3.19
N THR A 82 -6.18 -6.62 -3.82
CA THR A 82 -5.77 -5.33 -3.26
C THR A 82 -6.76 -4.24 -3.62
N ALA A 83 -7.11 -3.41 -2.65
CA ALA A 83 -8.05 -2.32 -2.83
C ALA A 83 -7.62 -1.08 -2.05
N SER A 84 -8.07 0.08 -2.52
CA SER A 84 -7.88 1.35 -1.84
C SER A 84 -9.03 2.30 -2.14
N VAL A 85 -9.35 3.13 -1.15
CA VAL A 85 -10.21 4.28 -1.30
C VAL A 85 -9.51 5.52 -0.73
N ASN A 86 -9.46 6.58 -1.53
CA ASN A 86 -8.99 7.90 -1.11
C ASN A 86 -10.12 8.90 -1.26
N MET A 87 -10.44 9.64 -0.21
CA MET A 87 -11.55 10.59 -0.21
C MET A 87 -11.15 11.93 0.41
N PRO A 88 -11.24 13.04 -0.35
CA PRO A 88 -11.09 14.37 0.20
C PRO A 88 -12.36 14.82 0.93
N VAL A 89 -12.20 15.21 2.19
CA VAL A 89 -13.20 15.77 3.10
C VAL A 89 -12.69 17.14 3.58
N GLY A 90 -13.03 18.18 2.83
CA GLY A 90 -12.51 19.53 3.08
C GLY A 90 -10.98 19.60 2.91
N PRO A 91 -10.22 20.10 3.91
CA PRO A 91 -8.76 20.17 3.85
C PRO A 91 -8.07 18.82 4.15
N VAL A 92 -8.83 17.77 4.48
CA VAL A 92 -8.30 16.43 4.80
C VAL A 92 -8.55 15.49 3.63
N GLU A 93 -7.56 14.66 3.28
CA GLU A 93 -7.70 13.48 2.43
C GLU A 93 -7.56 12.23 3.30
N MET A 94 -8.62 11.44 3.38
CA MET A 94 -8.61 10.13 4.05
C MET A 94 -8.20 9.05 3.07
N ALA A 95 -7.46 8.04 3.53
CA ALA A 95 -7.11 6.85 2.78
C ALA A 95 -7.39 5.60 3.61
N LEU A 96 -8.02 4.61 2.99
CA LEU A 96 -8.13 3.25 3.51
C LEU A 96 -7.67 2.30 2.41
N ALA A 97 -6.81 1.34 2.74
CA ALA A 97 -6.35 0.37 1.78
C ALA A 97 -6.16 -1.01 2.40
N TYR A 98 -6.31 -2.04 1.57
CA TYR A 98 -6.20 -3.45 1.94
C TYR A 98 -5.39 -4.21 0.89
N VAL A 99 -4.67 -5.23 1.32
CA VAL A 99 -4.02 -6.23 0.48
C VAL A 99 -4.10 -7.60 1.13
N ASN A 100 -4.29 -8.63 0.31
CA ASN A 100 -4.09 -10.03 0.65
C ASN A 100 -3.37 -10.69 -0.53
N THR A 101 -2.24 -11.35 -0.30
CA THR A 101 -1.48 -12.00 -1.38
C THR A 101 -1.85 -13.46 -1.62
N ALA A 102 -2.60 -14.11 -0.71
CA ALA A 102 -3.11 -15.49 -0.81
C ALA A 102 -2.18 -16.42 -1.61
N GLY A 103 -0.96 -16.64 -1.12
CA GLY A 103 -0.02 -17.58 -1.73
C GLY A 103 0.71 -17.14 -2.99
N ILE A 104 0.20 -16.17 -3.78
CA ILE A 104 0.80 -15.82 -5.09
C ILE A 104 2.26 -15.38 -4.95
N GLY A 105 3.15 -16.26 -5.40
CA GLY A 105 4.61 -16.20 -5.25
C GLY A 105 5.34 -15.21 -6.17
N THR A 106 4.77 -14.06 -6.53
CA THR A 106 5.43 -13.11 -7.48
C THR A 106 5.77 -11.74 -6.88
N GLY A 107 6.06 -11.68 -5.58
CA GLY A 107 6.55 -10.43 -4.98
C GLY A 107 6.89 -10.48 -3.49
N VAL A 108 6.72 -11.65 -2.86
CA VAL A 108 6.97 -11.88 -1.44
C VAL A 108 7.97 -13.01 -1.36
N ASP A 109 9.09 -12.76 -0.70
CA ASP A 109 10.06 -13.78 -0.39
C ASP A 109 9.43 -14.78 0.60
N GLY A 110 9.02 -15.95 0.09
CA GLY A 110 8.64 -17.13 0.88
C GLY A 110 7.16 -17.28 1.24
N THR A 111 6.51 -18.25 0.62
CA THR A 111 5.55 -19.27 1.16
C THR A 111 4.47 -18.88 2.18
N SER A 112 4.23 -17.62 2.51
CA SER A 112 3.28 -17.22 3.54
C SER A 112 2.36 -16.12 3.06
N ASP A 113 1.06 -16.34 3.24
CA ASP A 113 0.02 -15.35 2.97
C ASP A 113 0.29 -14.07 3.73
N ILE A 114 0.23 -12.93 3.05
CA ILE A 114 0.32 -11.63 3.70
C ILE A 114 -0.99 -10.89 3.51
N ALA A 115 -1.59 -10.51 4.63
CA ALA A 115 -2.74 -9.63 4.68
C ALA A 115 -2.34 -8.34 5.39
N ALA A 116 -2.75 -7.18 4.88
CA ALA A 116 -2.49 -5.92 5.55
C ALA A 116 -3.61 -4.90 5.30
N ILE A 117 -3.91 -4.13 6.34
CA ILE A 117 -4.85 -3.01 6.28
C ILE A 117 -4.12 -1.73 6.65
N LYS A 118 -4.48 -0.64 5.98
CA LYS A 118 -3.87 0.67 6.16
C LYS A 118 -4.92 1.74 6.23
N LEU A 119 -4.82 2.59 7.24
CA LEU A 119 -5.59 3.81 7.38
C LEU A 119 -4.65 5.01 7.37
N GLY A 120 -5.04 6.08 6.70
CA GLY A 120 -4.25 7.30 6.67
C GLY A 120 -5.09 8.56 6.53
N ALA A 121 -4.52 9.66 6.96
CA ALA A 121 -5.08 10.99 6.78
C ALA A 121 -3.99 11.97 6.36
N LYS A 122 -4.31 12.86 5.43
CA LYS A 122 -3.45 13.97 5.02
C LYS A 122 -4.22 15.27 5.14
N TYR A 123 -3.73 16.19 5.95
CA TYR A 123 -4.24 17.55 6.07
C TYR A 123 -3.40 18.51 5.23
N LYS A 124 -4.06 19.39 4.48
CA LYS A 124 -3.39 20.44 3.72
C LYS A 124 -4.13 21.77 3.88
N THR A 125 -3.44 22.78 4.37
CA THR A 125 -3.95 24.16 4.45
C THR A 125 -2.84 25.17 4.16
N GLY A 126 -3.05 26.03 3.17
CA GLY A 126 -2.06 27.03 2.75
C GLY A 126 -0.66 26.43 2.55
N PRO A 127 0.36 26.91 3.29
CA PRO A 127 1.75 26.41 3.20
C PRO A 127 1.99 25.09 3.94
N LEU A 128 1.09 24.64 4.82
CA LEU A 128 1.25 23.46 5.66
C LEU A 128 0.64 22.21 5.01
N THR A 129 1.39 21.12 5.00
CA THR A 129 0.88 19.77 4.72
C THR A 129 1.35 18.83 5.82
N LEU A 130 0.43 18.09 6.42
CA LEU A 130 0.70 17.02 7.39
C LEU A 130 0.07 15.74 6.87
N ALA A 131 0.73 14.60 7.03
CA ALA A 131 0.14 13.31 6.74
C ALA A 131 0.58 12.26 7.75
N GLY A 132 -0.30 11.32 8.03
CA GLY A 132 0.01 10.16 8.84
C GLY A 132 -0.72 8.93 8.33
N GLN A 133 -0.17 7.76 8.64
CA GLN A 133 -0.82 6.48 8.41
C GLN A 133 -0.46 5.50 9.53
N TYR A 134 -1.36 4.54 9.70
CA TYR A 134 -1.18 3.35 10.50
C TYR A 134 -1.49 2.14 9.63
N GLU A 135 -0.71 1.09 9.78
CA GLU A 135 -0.81 -0.16 9.02
C GLU A 135 -0.63 -1.34 9.96
N THR A 136 -1.49 -2.35 9.83
CA THR A 136 -1.39 -3.62 10.54
C THR A 136 -1.16 -4.72 9.51
N VAL A 137 -0.26 -5.64 9.84
CA VAL A 137 0.26 -6.65 8.92
C VAL A 137 0.16 -8.02 9.56
N GLU A 138 -0.42 -8.96 8.82
CA GLU A 138 -0.50 -10.37 9.16
C GLU A 138 0.34 -11.18 8.17
N VAL A 139 1.08 -12.17 8.69
CA VAL A 139 1.87 -13.13 7.90
C VAL A 139 1.50 -14.54 8.31
N GLY A 140 1.08 -15.37 7.35
CA GLY A 140 0.60 -16.73 7.60
C GLY A 140 -0.61 -16.78 8.55
N GLY A 141 -1.45 -15.75 8.52
CA GLY A 141 -2.64 -15.61 9.39
C GLY A 141 -2.34 -15.19 10.83
N ASN A 142 -1.10 -14.82 11.17
CA ASN A 142 -0.73 -14.30 12.48
C ASN A 142 -0.38 -12.82 12.36
N ALA A 143 -0.80 -12.02 13.34
CA ALA A 143 -0.33 -10.64 13.46
C ALA A 143 1.20 -10.63 13.57
N ALA A 144 1.84 -9.79 12.76
CA ALA A 144 3.29 -9.78 12.61
C ALA A 144 3.87 -8.47 13.14
N PHE A 145 3.34 -7.34 12.68
CA PHE A 145 3.75 -6.03 13.12
C PHE A 145 2.74 -4.96 12.71
N ASP A 146 2.77 -3.88 13.46
CA ASP A 146 2.15 -2.62 13.11
C ASP A 146 3.19 -1.64 12.57
N GLN A 147 2.74 -0.68 11.76
CA GLN A 147 3.58 0.39 11.25
C GLN A 147 2.89 1.73 11.45
N ILE A 148 3.64 2.70 11.98
CA ILE A 148 3.22 4.10 12.05
C ILE A 148 4.13 4.91 11.13
N PHE A 149 3.54 5.82 10.35
CA PHE A 149 4.28 6.82 9.60
C PHE A 149 3.63 8.19 9.75
N PHE A 150 4.46 9.22 9.91
CA PHE A 150 4.07 10.61 10.00
C PHE A 150 5.02 11.48 9.16
N THR A 151 4.48 12.48 8.48
CA THR A 151 5.26 13.47 7.74
C THR A 151 4.62 14.84 7.79
N GLY A 152 5.46 15.86 7.76
CA GLY A 152 5.06 17.25 7.71
C GLY A 152 5.93 18.02 6.73
N SER A 153 5.31 18.97 6.02
CA SER A 153 6.02 19.93 5.20
C SER A 153 5.41 21.32 5.32
N TYR A 154 6.28 22.34 5.26
CA TYR A 154 5.90 23.73 5.31
C TYR A 154 6.64 24.53 4.23
N LYS A 155 5.86 25.20 3.37
CA LYS A 155 6.40 26.03 2.29
C LYS A 155 6.69 27.46 2.77
N VAL A 156 7.95 27.89 2.62
CA VAL A 156 8.42 29.25 2.89
C VAL A 156 9.00 29.85 1.62
N SER A 157 8.23 30.69 0.93
CA SER A 157 8.62 31.27 -0.36
C SER A 157 8.99 30.19 -1.39
N ALA A 158 10.22 30.20 -1.91
CA ALA A 158 10.74 29.20 -2.84
C ALA A 158 11.18 27.88 -2.16
N ASN A 159 11.31 27.86 -0.83
CA ASN A 159 11.82 26.71 -0.09
C ASN A 159 10.68 25.91 0.55
N THR A 160 10.87 24.59 0.68
CA THR A 160 9.97 23.71 1.43
C THR A 160 10.80 22.95 2.46
N PHE A 161 10.44 23.09 3.73
CA PHE A 161 11.01 22.29 4.81
C PHE A 161 10.13 21.07 5.01
N SER A 162 10.73 19.89 5.16
CA SER A 162 10.01 18.63 5.34
C SER A 162 10.66 17.78 6.41
N LEU A 163 9.85 17.04 7.16
CA LEU A 163 10.27 16.07 8.16
C LEU A 163 9.38 14.84 8.03
N SER A 164 9.97 13.65 8.09
CA SER A 164 9.25 12.38 8.09
C SER A 164 9.79 11.49 9.20
N TYR A 165 8.90 10.74 9.82
CA TYR A 165 9.19 9.72 10.83
C TYR A 165 8.35 8.48 10.54
N GLY A 166 8.92 7.31 10.77
CA GLY A 166 8.21 6.05 10.63
C GLY A 166 8.90 4.98 11.46
N THR A 167 8.11 4.07 12.01
CA THR A 167 8.59 2.97 12.85
C THR A 167 7.69 1.74 12.70
N GLY A 168 8.28 0.56 12.82
CA GLY A 168 7.58 -0.71 12.92
C GLY A 168 7.50 -1.13 14.38
N ILE A 169 6.32 -1.55 14.83
CA ILE A 169 6.06 -2.06 16.17
C ILE A 169 5.79 -3.56 16.02
N PRO A 170 6.69 -4.46 16.45
CA PRO A 170 6.40 -5.88 16.45
C PRO A 170 5.25 -6.18 17.41
N ASP A 171 4.43 -7.18 17.06
CA ASP A 171 3.37 -7.70 17.94
C ASP A 171 3.96 -8.62 19.04
#